data_AF-A0A9W6LXZ3-F1
#
_entry.id   AF-A0A9W6LXZ3-F1
#
_cell.length_a   1.000
_cell.length_b   1.000
_cell.length_c   1.000
_cell.angle_alpha   90.00
_cell.angle_beta   90.00
_cell.angle_gamma   90.00
#
_symmetry.space_group_name_H-M   'P 1'
#
loop_
_entity.id
_entity.type
_entity.pdbx_description
1 polymer ?
#
loop_
_entity_poly.entity_id
_entity_poly.type
_entity_poly.pdbx_seq_one_letter_code
_entity_poly.pdbx_strand_id
1 'polypeptide(L)'
;MRYHEELYTSKALGEPGSWLARPHRLLADALAHLPCRGPVIAYDLGAVRSLLNRIEAALRPGGVAAIAIVADRFEVTEDGRRRPALLESEISSRDADRLLREVFGGYDVIKTERKPTEVAETRDGERYALRSTLVSRLAVKPRGSEGS
;
A
#
# COMPACT_ATOMS: atom_id res chain seq x y z
N MET A 1 -18.10 -8.64 -9.09
CA MET A 1 -16.99 -8.83 -10.04
C MET A 1 -17.07 -7.88 -11.25
N ARG A 2 -18.20 -7.18 -11.51
CA ARG A 2 -18.33 -6.27 -12.66
C ARG A 2 -17.53 -4.97 -12.57
N TYR A 3 -17.22 -4.43 -11.38
CA TYR A 3 -16.46 -3.18 -11.27
C TYR A 3 -15.04 -3.29 -11.85
N HIS A 4 -14.32 -4.39 -11.57
CA HIS A 4 -12.97 -4.60 -12.12
C HIS A 4 -12.99 -5.10 -13.56
N GLU A 5 -13.97 -5.91 -13.95
CA GLU A 5 -14.17 -6.25 -15.36
C GLU A 5 -14.48 -4.99 -16.17
N GLU A 6 -15.37 -4.11 -15.71
CA GLU A 6 -15.64 -2.83 -16.38
C GLU A 6 -14.45 -1.89 -16.33
N LEU A 7 -13.75 -1.73 -15.20
CA LEU A 7 -12.57 -0.85 -15.11
C LEU A 7 -11.40 -1.38 -15.96
N TYR A 8 -11.11 -2.68 -15.95
CA TYR A 8 -10.04 -3.28 -16.75
C TYR A 8 -10.43 -3.50 -18.23
N THR A 9 -11.72 -3.56 -18.56
CA THR A 9 -12.20 -3.62 -19.96
C THR A 9 -12.35 -2.22 -20.56
N SER A 10 -12.68 -1.20 -19.75
CA SER A 10 -12.99 0.15 -20.24
C SER A 10 -11.83 1.14 -20.14
N LYS A 11 -10.80 0.90 -19.33
CA LYS A 11 -9.71 1.86 -19.10
C LYS A 11 -8.38 1.35 -19.64
N ALA A 12 -7.78 2.13 -20.53
CA ALA A 12 -6.46 1.82 -21.08
C ALA A 12 -5.34 2.17 -20.09
N LEU A 13 -4.21 1.45 -20.19
CA LEU A 13 -2.97 1.83 -19.52
C LEU A 13 -2.60 3.28 -19.94
N GLY A 14 -2.40 4.18 -18.99
CA GLY A 14 -2.09 5.59 -19.25
C GLY A 14 -3.28 6.56 -19.29
N GLU A 15 -4.52 6.11 -19.09
CA GLU A 15 -5.70 7.00 -19.14
C GLU A 15 -5.75 7.97 -17.93
N PRO A 16 -5.79 9.30 -18.15
CA PRO A 16 -5.83 10.30 -17.08
C PRO A 16 -7.01 10.11 -16.12
N GLY A 17 -6.75 10.22 -14.81
CA GLY A 17 -7.78 10.04 -13.78
C GLY A 17 -8.00 8.59 -13.34
N SER A 18 -7.29 7.63 -13.94
CA SER A 18 -7.14 6.26 -13.43
C SER A 18 -5.82 6.11 -12.67
N TRP A 19 -5.73 5.20 -11.71
CA TRP A 19 -4.45 4.83 -11.10
C TRP A 19 -3.50 4.16 -12.13
N LEU A 20 -4.06 3.59 -13.21
CA LEU A 20 -3.33 3.13 -14.40
C LEU A 20 -2.75 4.27 -15.25
N ALA A 21 -3.01 5.55 -14.94
CA ALA A 21 -2.45 6.68 -15.66
C ALA A 21 -0.93 6.76 -15.55
N ARG A 22 -0.37 6.31 -14.42
CA ARG A 22 1.06 6.33 -14.12
C ARG A 22 1.46 5.12 -13.27
N PRO A 23 1.44 3.90 -13.83
CA PRO A 23 1.96 2.74 -13.13
C PRO A 23 3.42 3.01 -12.75
N HIS A 24 3.82 2.57 -11.56
CA HIS A 24 5.20 2.66 -11.13
C HIS A 24 6.10 1.98 -12.17
N ARG A 25 7.26 2.59 -12.54
CA ARG A 25 8.12 2.11 -13.65
C ARG A 25 8.40 0.61 -13.63
N LEU A 26 8.70 0.06 -12.45
CA LEU A 26 8.93 -1.39 -12.27
C LEU A 26 7.75 -2.27 -12.70
N LEU A 27 6.52 -1.81 -12.46
CA LEU A 27 5.31 -2.49 -12.91
C LEU A 27 5.14 -2.34 -14.43
N ALA A 28 5.42 -1.16 -14.98
CA ALA A 28 5.38 -0.93 -16.43
C ALA A 28 6.38 -1.80 -17.18
N ASP A 29 7.60 -1.93 -16.66
CA ASP A 29 8.66 -2.75 -17.25
C ASP A 29 8.32 -4.25 -17.18
N ALA A 30 7.78 -4.73 -16.05
CA ALA A 30 7.35 -6.12 -15.90
C ALA A 30 6.17 -6.48 -16.83
N LEU A 31 5.21 -5.57 -17.00
CA LEU A 31 4.07 -5.76 -17.91
C LEU A 31 4.50 -5.89 -19.37
N ALA A 32 5.56 -5.20 -19.80
CA ALA A 32 6.09 -5.26 -21.16
C ALA A 32 6.66 -6.64 -21.55
N HIS A 33 6.90 -7.51 -20.56
CA HIS A 33 7.46 -8.85 -20.77
C HIS A 33 6.42 -9.97 -20.68
N LEU A 34 5.16 -9.67 -20.35
CA LEU A 34 4.11 -10.68 -20.22
C LEU A 34 3.41 -10.94 -21.56
N PRO A 35 3.39 -12.19 -22.07
CA PRO A 35 2.64 -12.53 -23.27
C PRO A 35 1.19 -12.82 -22.87
N CYS A 36 0.35 -11.81 -22.62
CA CYS A 36 -1.02 -12.05 -22.16
C CYS A 36 -2.09 -11.27 -22.93
N ARG A 37 -3.11 -12.02 -23.40
CA ARG A 37 -4.39 -11.54 -23.96
C ARG A 37 -5.53 -11.66 -22.92
N GLY A 38 -5.25 -11.38 -21.65
CA GLY A 38 -6.20 -11.48 -20.54
C GLY A 38 -5.85 -10.51 -19.40
N PRO A 39 -6.75 -10.30 -18.42
CA PRO A 39 -6.59 -9.30 -17.36
C PRO A 39 -5.40 -9.63 -16.44
N VAL A 40 -4.59 -8.61 -16.14
CA VAL A 40 -3.41 -8.70 -15.26
C VAL A 40 -3.73 -8.02 -13.92
N ILE A 41 -3.66 -8.79 -12.83
CA ILE A 41 -3.76 -8.29 -11.45
C ILE A 41 -2.33 -8.23 -10.89
N ALA A 42 -1.88 -7.06 -10.46
CA ALA A 42 -0.53 -6.87 -9.93
C ALA A 42 -0.57 -6.45 -8.46
N TYR A 43 0.00 -7.30 -7.60
CA TYR A 43 0.34 -7.01 -6.22
C TYR A 43 1.85 -6.99 -6.11
N ASP A 44 2.45 -5.98 -5.50
CA ASP A 44 3.89 -6.04 -5.28
C ASP A 44 4.33 -5.46 -3.92
N LEU A 45 4.40 -6.35 -2.92
CA LEU A 45 5.11 -6.08 -1.66
C LEU A 45 6.56 -5.69 -1.92
N GLY A 46 7.17 -6.18 -3.00
CA GLY A 46 8.48 -5.78 -3.49
C GLY A 46 8.51 -4.33 -3.99
N ALA A 47 7.42 -3.81 -4.59
CA ALA A 47 7.32 -2.40 -4.96
C ALA A 47 7.19 -1.51 -3.73
N VAL A 48 6.38 -1.91 -2.74
CA VAL A 48 6.29 -1.21 -1.44
C VAL A 48 7.66 -1.22 -0.75
N ARG A 49 8.32 -2.38 -0.68
CA ARG A 49 9.70 -2.47 -0.15
C ARG A 49 10.67 -1.58 -0.90
N SER A 50 10.64 -1.60 -2.23
CA SER A 50 11.55 -0.81 -3.06
C SER A 50 11.35 0.69 -2.82
N LEU A 51 10.11 1.14 -2.66
CA LEU A 51 9.81 2.51 -2.27
C LEU A 51 10.37 2.84 -0.88
N LEU A 52 10.13 1.98 0.11
CA LEU A 52 10.62 2.18 1.48
C LEU A 52 12.16 2.21 1.54
N ASN A 53 12.85 1.35 0.79
CA ASN A 53 14.30 1.36 0.67
C ASN A 53 14.83 2.66 0.05
N ARG A 54 14.14 3.22 -0.97
CA ARG A 54 14.51 4.53 -1.52
C ARG A 54 14.32 5.66 -0.51
N ILE A 55 13.26 5.60 0.31
CA ILE A 55 13.04 6.56 1.39
C ILE A 55 14.16 6.45 2.43
N GLU A 56 14.50 5.22 2.87
CA GLU A 56 15.60 4.95 3.80
C GLU A 56 16.92 5.54 3.29
N ALA A 57 17.27 5.26 2.03
CA ALA A 57 18.51 5.73 1.41
C ALA A 57 18.58 7.26 1.30
N ALA A 58 17.43 7.94 1.13
CA ALA A 58 17.36 9.39 1.04
C ALA A 58 17.40 10.09 2.41
N LEU A 59 17.22 9.36 3.51
CA LEU A 59 17.26 9.95 4.85
C LEU A 59 18.70 10.20 5.29
N ARG A 60 18.98 11.48 5.59
CA ARG A 60 20.22 11.90 6.28
C ARG A 60 20.26 11.39 7.73
N PRO A 61 21.44 11.26 8.35
CA PRO A 61 21.55 10.98 9.78
C PRO A 61 20.78 12.02 10.62
N GLY A 62 20.04 11.55 11.63
CA GLY A 62 19.07 12.36 12.39
C GLY A 62 17.77 12.69 11.64
N GLY A 63 17.58 12.21 10.42
CA GLY A 63 16.35 12.34 9.65
C GLY A 63 15.24 11.44 10.19
N VAL A 64 13.98 11.85 9.99
CA VAL A 64 12.80 11.17 10.53
C VAL A 64 12.04 10.45 9.41
N ALA A 65 11.75 9.17 9.61
CA ALA A 65 10.81 8.39 8.82
C ALA A 65 9.47 8.32 9.57
N ALA A 66 8.40 8.84 8.96
CA ALA A 66 7.03 8.70 9.45
C ALA A 66 6.19 8.03 8.36
N ILE A 67 5.97 6.72 8.48
CA ILE A 67 5.32 5.90 7.45
C ILE A 67 4.07 5.26 8.02
N ALA A 68 3.00 5.22 7.23
CA ALA A 68 1.79 4.50 7.55
C ALA A 68 1.30 3.70 6.33
N ILE A 69 0.88 2.45 6.58
CA ILE A 69 0.37 1.52 5.58
C ILE A 69 -1.02 1.09 6.04
N VAL A 70 -1.99 1.16 5.12
CA VAL A 70 -3.35 0.65 5.36
C VAL A 70 -3.40 -0.81 4.92
N ALA A 71 -3.75 -1.69 5.85
CA ALA A 71 -3.72 -3.14 5.69
C ALA A 71 -5.04 -3.79 6.10
N ASP A 72 -5.18 -5.09 5.90
CA ASP A 72 -6.34 -5.90 6.29
C ASP A 72 -7.69 -5.29 5.85
N ARG A 73 -7.78 -4.80 4.60
CA ARG A 73 -8.95 -4.06 4.13
C ARG A 73 -10.13 -5.00 3.84
N PHE A 74 -11.30 -4.62 4.32
CA PHE A 74 -12.56 -5.29 4.00
C PHE A 74 -13.72 -4.33 4.11
N GLU A 75 -14.83 -4.66 3.47
CA GLU A 75 -16.06 -3.90 3.53
C GLU A 75 -17.06 -4.61 4.44
N VAL A 76 -17.87 -3.81 5.13
CA VAL A 76 -19.03 -4.26 5.89
C VAL A 76 -20.23 -3.46 5.38
N THR A 77 -21.15 -4.12 4.70
CA THR A 77 -22.39 -3.51 4.19
C THR A 77 -23.36 -3.21 5.34
N GLU A 78 -24.41 -2.43 5.08
CA GLU A 78 -25.41 -2.04 6.11
C GLU A 78 -26.10 -3.24 6.77
N ASP A 79 -26.28 -4.34 6.04
CA ASP A 79 -26.80 -5.62 6.55
C ASP A 79 -25.78 -6.42 7.38
N GLY A 80 -24.57 -5.87 7.59
CA GLY A 80 -23.49 -6.47 8.36
C GLY A 80 -22.65 -7.49 7.58
N ARG A 81 -22.93 -7.71 6.30
CA ARG A 81 -22.17 -8.68 5.50
C ARG A 81 -20.76 -8.18 5.23
N ARG A 82 -19.78 -9.04 5.51
CA ARG A 82 -18.38 -8.82 5.17
C ARG A 82 -18.10 -9.20 3.71
N ARG A 83 -17.40 -8.34 2.96
CA ARG A 83 -16.87 -8.67 1.63
C ARG A 83 -15.46 -8.11 1.44
N PRO A 84 -14.65 -8.67 0.52
CA PRO A 84 -13.36 -8.11 0.17
C PRO A 84 -13.50 -6.65 -0.28
N ALA A 85 -12.56 -5.79 0.13
CA ALA A 85 -12.50 -4.44 -0.38
C ALA A 85 -12.00 -4.44 -1.83
N LEU A 86 -12.55 -3.58 -2.69
CA LEU A 86 -12.11 -3.46 -4.09
C LEU A 86 -10.77 -2.71 -4.27
N LEU A 87 -10.00 -2.48 -3.20
CA LEU A 87 -8.72 -1.76 -3.26
C LEU A 87 -7.52 -2.72 -3.36
N GLU A 88 -6.52 -2.29 -4.15
CA GLU A 88 -5.43 -3.08 -4.75
C GLU A 88 -4.40 -3.75 -3.83
N SER A 89 -4.47 -3.62 -2.50
CA SER A 89 -3.46 -4.22 -1.63
C SER A 89 -4.07 -5.17 -0.61
N GLU A 90 -3.86 -6.47 -0.83
CA GLU A 90 -4.11 -7.53 0.15
C GLU A 90 -3.03 -7.59 1.25
N ILE A 91 -2.20 -6.54 1.42
CA ILE A 91 -1.18 -6.53 2.45
C ILE A 91 -1.82 -6.76 3.82
N SER A 92 -1.38 -7.82 4.49
CA SER A 92 -1.79 -8.04 5.86
C SER A 92 -1.05 -7.05 6.75
N SER A 93 -1.67 -6.63 7.84
CA SER A 93 -1.00 -5.73 8.78
C SER A 93 0.24 -6.37 9.40
N ARG A 94 0.29 -7.71 9.48
CA ARG A 94 1.50 -8.46 9.86
C ARG A 94 2.62 -8.27 8.84
N ASP A 95 2.31 -8.29 7.55
CA ASP A 95 3.29 -8.08 6.48
C ASP A 95 3.74 -6.63 6.42
N ALA A 96 2.82 -5.68 6.58
CA ALA A 96 3.15 -4.25 6.67
C ALA A 96 4.08 -3.96 7.86
N ASP A 97 3.75 -4.49 9.04
CA ASP A 97 4.53 -4.32 10.26
C ASP A 97 5.92 -4.97 10.14
N ARG A 98 5.98 -6.18 9.60
CA ARG A 98 7.26 -6.85 9.28
C ARG A 98 8.10 -6.04 8.32
N LEU A 99 7.51 -5.53 7.24
CA LEU A 99 8.22 -4.73 6.24
C LEU A 99 8.80 -3.45 6.86
N LEU A 100 8.02 -2.72 7.65
CA LEU A 100 8.48 -1.50 8.33
C LEU A 100 9.59 -1.80 9.35
N ARG A 101 9.51 -2.93 10.06
CA ARG A 101 10.58 -3.36 10.96
C ARG A 101 11.87 -3.68 10.23
N GLU A 102 11.79 -4.38 9.11
CA GLU A 102 12.98 -4.81 8.37
C GLU A 102 13.68 -3.63 7.70
N VAL A 103 12.93 -2.70 7.10
CA VAL A 103 13.53 -1.52 6.44
C VAL A 103 14.12 -0.55 7.47
N PHE A 104 13.43 -0.31 8.59
CA PHE A 104 13.86 0.66 9.60
C PHE A 104 14.40 -0.03 10.87
N GLY A 105 14.99 -1.22 10.73
CA GLY A 105 15.44 -2.03 11.87
C GLY A 105 16.60 -1.43 12.66
N GLY A 106 17.46 -0.66 11.97
CA GLY A 106 18.58 0.06 12.58
C GLY A 106 18.26 1.48 13.03
N TYR A 107 16.97 1.87 13.07
CA TYR A 107 16.55 3.22 13.43
C TYR A 107 16.11 3.30 14.89
N ASP A 108 16.24 4.47 15.49
CA ASP A 108 15.68 4.77 16.81
C ASP A 108 14.16 4.93 16.68
N VAL A 109 13.42 3.89 17.08
CA VAL A 109 11.95 3.88 16.94
C VAL A 109 11.31 4.72 18.04
N ILE A 110 10.64 5.81 17.64
CA ILE A 110 9.88 6.68 18.54
C ILE A 110 8.49 6.09 18.79
N LYS A 111 7.81 5.66 17.72
CA LYS A 111 6.45 5.13 17.81
C LYS A 111 6.24 4.02 16.80
N THR A 112 5.56 2.97 17.23
CA THR A 112 4.90 2.01 16.33
C THR A 112 3.44 1.92 16.76
N GLU A 113 2.53 1.87 15.81
CA GLU A 113 1.10 1.78 16.09
C GLU A 113 0.42 0.85 15.09
N ARG A 114 -0.53 0.07 15.60
CA ARG A 114 -1.45 -0.72 14.80
C ARG A 114 -2.86 -0.38 15.28
N LYS A 115 -3.60 0.34 14.45
CA LYS A 115 -4.90 0.90 14.81
C LYS A 115 -5.97 0.43 13.83
N PRO A 116 -7.01 -0.28 14.29
CA PRO A 116 -8.21 -0.49 13.48
C PRO A 116 -8.84 0.85 13.11
N THR A 117 -9.22 1.00 11.85
CA THR A 117 -9.86 2.20 11.31
C THR A 117 -11.04 1.83 10.46
N GLU A 118 -12.01 2.74 10.42
CA GLU A 118 -13.23 2.60 9.64
C GLU A 118 -13.56 3.93 8.97
N VAL A 119 -14.00 3.87 7.73
CA VAL A 119 -14.53 5.00 6.98
C VAL A 119 -15.85 4.58 6.34
N ALA A 120 -16.88 5.42 6.46
CA ALA A 120 -18.13 5.22 5.74
C ALA A 120 -17.95 5.61 4.27
N GLU A 121 -18.32 4.73 3.36
CA GLU A 121 -18.26 4.92 1.91
C GLU A 121 -19.59 4.51 1.25
N THR A 122 -19.75 4.90 -0.01
CA THR A 122 -20.91 4.53 -0.83
C THR A 122 -20.41 4.00 -2.17
N ARG A 123 -20.91 2.84 -2.61
CA ARG A 123 -20.67 2.27 -3.93
C ARG A 123 -21.97 1.75 -4.51
N ASP A 124 -22.24 2.06 -5.78
CA ASP A 124 -23.45 1.61 -6.49
C ASP A 124 -24.76 1.95 -5.76
N GLY A 125 -24.77 3.09 -5.04
CA GLY A 125 -25.91 3.51 -4.20
C GLY A 125 -26.03 2.78 -2.86
N GLU A 126 -25.18 1.79 -2.59
CA GLU A 126 -25.12 1.04 -1.33
C GLU A 126 -24.07 1.65 -0.39
N ARG A 127 -24.46 1.94 0.86
CA ARG A 127 -23.52 2.36 1.89
C ARG A 127 -22.80 1.16 2.50
N TYR A 128 -21.52 1.33 2.79
CA TYR A 128 -20.73 0.35 3.52
C TYR A 128 -19.68 1.03 4.39
N ALA A 129 -19.25 0.32 5.43
CA ALA A 129 -18.08 0.67 6.22
C ALA A 129 -16.85 -0.03 5.62
N LEU A 130 -15.91 0.75 5.10
CA LEU A 130 -14.58 0.26 4.78
C LEU A 130 -13.77 0.16 6.06
N ARG A 131 -13.48 -1.07 6.48
CA ARG A 131 -12.64 -1.37 7.64
C ARG A 131 -11.24 -1.73 7.20
N SER A 132 -10.28 -1.30 8.00
CA SER A 132 -8.87 -1.56 7.76
C SER A 132 -8.07 -1.48 9.04
N THR A 133 -6.77 -1.77 8.94
CA THR A 133 -5.81 -1.54 10.00
C THR A 133 -4.73 -0.58 9.50
N LEU A 134 -4.59 0.56 10.16
CA LEU A 134 -3.46 1.45 9.97
C LEU A 134 -2.25 0.90 10.73
N VAL A 135 -1.18 0.56 10.02
CA VAL A 135 0.11 0.19 10.60
C VAL A 135 1.07 1.33 10.37
N SER A 136 1.57 1.95 11.43
CA SER A 136 2.47 3.10 11.33
C SER A 136 3.75 2.93 12.14
N ARG A 137 4.82 3.54 11.65
CA ARG A 137 6.11 3.62 12.31
C ARG A 137 6.70 5.01 12.16
N LEU A 138 7.11 5.57 13.30
CA LEU A 138 7.90 6.78 13.42
C LEU A 138 9.27 6.41 13.96
N ALA A 139 10.33 6.68 13.19
CA ALA A 139 11.69 6.31 13.55
C ALA A 139 12.70 7.36 13.09
N VAL A 140 13.81 7.49 13.80
CA VAL A 140 14.90 8.44 13.51
C VAL A 140 16.12 7.66 13.04
N LYS A 141 16.72 8.10 11.93
CA LYS A 141 17.98 7.52 11.46
C LYS A 141 19.08 7.89 12.46
N PRO A 142 19.87 6.93 12.99
CA PRO A 142 20.90 7.26 13.94
C PRO A 142 21.88 8.26 13.33
N ARG A 143 22.33 9.22 14.15
CA ARG A 143 23.50 10.00 13.81
C ARG A 143 24.68 9.04 13.98
N GLY A 144 25.36 8.66 12.89
CA GLY A 144 26.54 7.81 13.00
C GLY A 144 27.49 8.39 14.05
N SER A 145 28.15 7.55 14.82
CA SER A 145 29.22 7.99 15.72
C SER A 145 30.25 8.76 14.89
N GLU A 146 30.30 10.07 15.04
CA GLU A 146 31.43 10.86 14.55
C GLU A 146 32.67 10.26 15.20
N GLY A 147 33.57 9.71 14.37
CA GLY A 147 34.82 9.14 14.85
C GLY A 147 35.56 10.17 15.68
N SER A 148 35.80 9.82 16.95
CA SER A 148 36.86 10.44 17.76
C SER A 148 38.23 10.11 17.20
#